data_AF-A0A1Q2YFS7-F1
#
_entry.id   AF-A0A1Q2YFS7-F1
#
_cell.length_a   1.000
_cell.length_b   1.000
_cell.length_c   1.000
_cell.angle_alpha   90.00
_cell.angle_beta   90.00
_cell.angle_gamma   90.00
#
_symmetry.space_group_name_H-M   'P 1'
#
loop_
_entity.id
_entity.type
_entity.pdbx_description
1 polymer ?
#
loop_
_entity_poly.entity_id
_entity_poly.type
_entity_poly.pdbx_seq_one_letter_code
_entity_poly.pdbx_strand_id
1 'polypeptide(L)'
;MLYSRFPNNLVIKFIGTWEAKQGGGQQLFAISGLSYYMQPPLNLQEALLDPIKTVIYVLFVLGTCAFFSKTWIEVSGTAPRDVAKQFKDQGLVIAGHRETSVYKELKKIIPTAAAFGGATIGALSVVSDMFGCLGSGTSILMAATTIYSYYEMAAKEETGWGEFEIIIKIFFHTEGGEKNVTLIHHLKLHPYNGLVSMDGKVESVRYDEIVFNEPTEKMFALLTKQPGSLLDDKLKSREREELDRIAKAIDDITEKTKTSTEEFKKLDKERQSLVEM
;
A
#
# COMPACT_ATOMS: atom_id res chain seq x y z
N MET A 1 11.59 8.95 -40.98
CA MET A 1 11.76 9.13 -42.45
C MET A 1 11.39 10.54 -42.97
N LEU A 2 11.43 11.62 -42.15
CA LEU A 2 11.38 13.00 -42.67
C LEU A 2 12.76 13.49 -43.15
N TYR A 3 13.82 13.09 -42.46
CA TYR A 3 15.21 13.33 -42.83
C TYR A 3 15.58 12.78 -44.22
N SER A 4 15.11 11.58 -44.54
CA SER A 4 15.30 10.95 -45.86
C SER A 4 14.52 11.64 -46.99
N ARG A 5 13.49 12.44 -46.66
CA ARG A 5 12.59 13.07 -47.63
C ARG A 5 12.94 14.55 -47.88
N PHE A 6 13.51 15.24 -46.88
CA PHE A 6 13.88 16.66 -46.97
C PHE A 6 15.26 16.93 -46.31
N PRO A 7 16.37 16.47 -46.91
CA PRO A 7 17.71 16.55 -46.31
C PRO A 7 18.26 17.98 -46.16
N ASN A 8 17.74 18.95 -46.91
CA ASN A 8 18.24 20.33 -46.93
C ASN A 8 17.47 21.34 -46.06
N ASN A 9 16.44 20.91 -45.32
CA ASN A 9 15.65 21.83 -44.51
C ASN A 9 16.35 22.13 -43.16
N LEU A 10 16.52 23.41 -42.81
CA LEU A 10 17.21 23.85 -41.60
C LEU A 10 16.60 23.27 -40.31
N VAL A 11 15.26 23.19 -40.25
CA VAL A 11 14.53 22.64 -39.09
C VAL A 11 14.83 21.15 -38.90
N ILE A 12 14.97 20.41 -40.00
CA ILE A 12 15.21 18.96 -39.96
C ILE A 12 16.65 18.67 -39.55
N LYS A 13 17.62 19.48 -40.01
CA LYS A 13 19.00 19.43 -39.53
C LYS A 13 19.12 19.79 -38.04
N PHE A 14 18.28 20.71 -37.56
CA PHE A 14 18.23 21.07 -36.13
C PHE A 14 17.67 19.93 -35.26
N ILE A 15 16.61 19.24 -35.70
CA ILE A 15 16.04 18.08 -35.01
C ILE A 15 17.05 16.93 -34.95
N GLY A 16 17.67 16.61 -36.09
CA GLY A 16 18.86 15.79 -36.12
C GLY A 16 19.08 15.01 -37.41
N THR A 17 20.35 14.70 -37.67
CA THR A 17 20.80 13.95 -38.83
C THR A 17 21.16 12.53 -38.41
N TRP A 18 20.62 11.55 -39.13
CA TRP A 18 20.76 10.13 -38.82
C TRP A 18 21.72 9.47 -39.80
N GLU A 19 22.66 8.67 -39.30
CA GLU A 19 23.57 7.87 -40.12
C GLU A 19 23.74 6.47 -39.52
N ALA A 20 24.00 5.48 -40.37
CA ALA A 20 24.31 4.13 -39.93
C ALA A 20 25.79 4.06 -39.54
N LYS A 21 26.09 3.70 -38.29
CA LYS A 21 27.47 3.56 -37.81
C LYS A 21 28.11 2.31 -38.44
N GLN A 22 29.29 2.45 -39.06
CA GLN A 22 30.01 1.31 -39.65
C GLN A 22 30.32 0.27 -38.57
N GLY A 23 29.68 -0.90 -38.64
CA GLY A 23 29.96 -2.07 -37.79
C GLY A 23 28.87 -2.48 -36.79
N GLY A 24 27.72 -1.80 -36.72
CA GLY A 24 26.66 -2.13 -35.74
C GLY A 24 25.24 -2.06 -36.27
N GLY A 25 24.75 -3.15 -36.89
CA GLY A 25 23.32 -3.43 -37.12
C GLY A 25 22.47 -2.39 -37.91
N GLN A 26 21.18 -2.68 -38.08
CA GLN A 26 20.19 -1.81 -38.74
C GLN A 26 19.81 -0.53 -37.94
N GLN A 27 20.49 -0.23 -36.84
CA GLN A 27 20.15 0.88 -35.95
C GLN A 27 20.77 2.20 -36.47
N LEU A 28 19.91 3.18 -36.79
CA LEU A 28 20.35 4.53 -37.15
C LEU A 28 20.70 5.33 -35.89
N PHE A 29 21.89 5.93 -35.87
CA PHE A 29 22.34 6.80 -34.78
C PHE A 29 22.31 8.26 -35.21
N ALA A 30 21.92 9.18 -34.32
CA ALA A 30 22.00 10.60 -34.62
C ALA A 30 23.45 11.02 -34.49
N ILE A 31 23.98 11.70 -35.50
CA ILE A 31 25.33 12.27 -35.46
C ILE A 31 25.28 13.74 -35.03
N SER A 32 24.20 14.45 -35.35
CA SER A 32 24.06 15.87 -35.03
C SER A 32 22.61 16.25 -34.74
N GLY A 33 22.42 17.40 -34.07
CA GLY A 33 21.12 17.98 -33.73
C GLY A 33 20.65 17.69 -32.31
N LEU A 34 19.43 18.12 -31.97
CA LEU A 34 18.83 17.92 -30.64
C LEU A 34 18.77 16.42 -30.28
N SER A 35 18.46 15.58 -31.27
CA SER A 35 18.38 14.14 -31.06
C SER A 35 19.71 13.49 -30.70
N TYR A 36 20.85 14.09 -31.02
CA TYR A 36 22.16 13.58 -30.58
C TYR A 36 22.29 13.65 -29.06
N TYR A 37 21.79 14.73 -28.42
CA TYR A 37 21.84 14.90 -26.96
C TYR A 37 20.81 14.05 -26.20
N MET A 38 19.74 13.61 -26.88
CA MET A 38 18.73 12.71 -26.29
C MET A 38 19.13 11.23 -26.33
N GLN A 39 20.16 10.87 -27.10
CA GLN A 39 20.61 9.48 -27.20
C GLN A 39 21.58 9.11 -26.06
N PRO A 40 21.42 7.93 -25.44
CA PRO A 40 22.34 7.45 -24.43
C PRO A 40 23.75 7.24 -25.01
N PRO A 41 24.81 7.46 -24.21
CA PRO A 41 26.14 7.00 -24.56
C PRO A 41 26.15 5.46 -24.52
N LEU A 42 26.63 4.81 -25.58
CA LEU A 42 26.54 3.34 -25.71
C LEU A 42 27.59 2.61 -24.86
N ASN A 43 28.67 3.30 -24.49
CA ASN A 43 29.79 2.73 -23.75
C ASN A 43 30.42 3.79 -22.84
N LEU A 44 31.06 3.34 -21.76
CA LEU A 44 31.87 4.21 -20.88
C LEU A 44 32.96 4.97 -21.64
N GLN A 45 33.50 4.38 -22.72
CA GLN A 45 34.48 5.04 -23.59
C GLN A 45 33.88 6.21 -24.36
N GLU A 46 32.65 6.09 -24.88
CA GLU A 46 31.96 7.20 -25.55
C GLU A 46 31.54 8.29 -24.56
N ALA A 47 31.14 7.89 -23.34
CA ALA A 47 30.82 8.82 -22.27
C ALA A 47 32.03 9.67 -21.84
N LEU A 48 33.23 9.09 -21.88
CA LEU A 48 34.48 9.78 -21.55
C LEU A 48 35.00 10.66 -22.69
N LEU A 49 34.77 10.27 -23.95
CA LEU A 49 35.15 11.08 -25.11
C LEU A 49 34.28 12.33 -25.26
N ASP A 50 32.97 12.22 -25.03
CA ASP A 50 32.01 13.33 -25.17
C ASP A 50 31.35 13.69 -23.82
N PRO A 51 32.09 14.27 -22.85
CA PRO A 51 31.57 14.53 -21.50
C PRO A 51 30.39 15.51 -21.50
N ILE A 52 30.38 16.48 -22.43
CA ILE A 52 29.31 17.48 -22.54
C ILE A 52 27.99 16.81 -22.92
N LYS A 53 28.02 15.84 -23.86
CA LYS A 53 26.84 15.07 -24.27
C LYS A 53 26.28 14.29 -23.08
N THR A 54 27.15 13.59 -22.36
CA THR A 54 26.78 12.77 -21.19
C THR A 54 26.11 13.62 -20.12
N VAL A 55 26.67 14.78 -19.78
CA VAL A 55 26.09 15.69 -18.77
C VAL A 55 24.71 16.20 -19.19
N ILE A 56 24.55 16.62 -20.44
CA ILE A 56 23.25 17.09 -20.96
C ILE A 56 22.22 15.96 -20.93
N TYR A 57 22.59 14.75 -21.37
CA TYR A 57 21.73 13.58 -21.33
C TYR A 57 21.29 13.24 -19.90
N VAL A 58 22.23 13.17 -18.94
CA VAL A 58 21.95 12.88 -17.54
C VAL A 58 20.98 13.90 -16.95
N LEU A 59 21.25 15.20 -17.13
CA LEU A 59 20.40 16.28 -16.61
C LEU A 59 19.01 16.25 -17.25
N PHE A 60 18.95 15.98 -18.55
CA PHE A 60 17.68 15.88 -19.27
C PHE A 60 16.84 14.69 -18.77
N VAL A 61 17.42 13.50 -18.64
CA VAL A 61 16.72 12.30 -18.15
C VAL A 61 16.26 12.50 -16.72
N LEU A 62 17.13 12.94 -15.80
CA LEU A 62 16.76 13.17 -14.41
C LEU A 62 15.67 14.24 -14.25
N GLY A 63 15.80 15.35 -14.97
CA GLY A 63 14.81 16.43 -14.94
C GLY A 63 13.46 15.99 -15.49
N THR A 64 13.47 15.28 -16.62
CA THR A 64 12.26 14.77 -17.28
C THR A 64 11.56 13.71 -16.43
N CYS A 65 12.30 12.75 -15.86
CA CYS A 65 11.74 11.73 -14.97
C CYS A 65 11.14 12.33 -13.68
N ALA A 66 11.82 13.29 -13.05
CA ALA A 66 11.30 13.97 -11.87
C ALA A 66 10.05 14.81 -12.17
N PHE A 67 10.03 15.51 -13.32
CA PHE A 67 8.89 16.30 -13.76
C PHE A 67 7.67 15.43 -14.07
N PHE A 68 7.87 14.36 -14.84
CA PHE A 68 6.78 13.43 -15.16
C PHE A 68 6.26 12.72 -13.93
N SER A 69 7.11 12.34 -12.98
CA SER A 69 6.67 11.71 -11.73
C SER A 69 5.75 12.62 -10.92
N LYS A 70 6.08 13.91 -10.80
CA LYS A 70 5.21 14.89 -10.12
C LYS A 70 3.90 15.15 -10.86
N THR A 71 3.92 15.16 -12.18
CA THR A 71 2.68 15.36 -12.95
C THR A 71 1.79 14.11 -12.88
N TRP A 72 2.41 12.93 -12.87
CA TRP A 72 1.72 11.66 -12.81
C TRP A 72 0.90 11.50 -11.53
N ILE A 73 1.42 11.91 -10.37
CA ILE A 73 0.68 11.82 -9.09
C ILE A 73 -0.62 12.63 -9.08
N GLU A 74 -0.72 13.72 -9.86
CA GLU A 74 -1.93 14.51 -9.99
C GLU A 74 -2.95 13.83 -10.92
N VAL A 75 -2.48 13.17 -11.97
CA VAL A 75 -3.31 12.47 -12.95
C VAL A 75 -3.80 11.11 -12.45
N SER A 76 -2.99 10.39 -11.66
CA SER A 76 -3.32 9.07 -11.14
C SER A 76 -4.32 9.09 -9.98
N GLY A 77 -4.74 10.28 -9.50
CA GLY A 77 -5.60 10.40 -8.32
C GLY A 77 -4.93 9.95 -7.02
N THR A 78 -3.58 9.93 -6.99
CA THR A 78 -2.78 9.65 -5.80
C THR A 78 -2.17 10.93 -5.23
N ALA A 79 -2.79 12.07 -5.51
CA ALA A 79 -2.36 13.34 -4.97
C ALA A 79 -2.59 13.35 -3.45
N PRO A 80 -1.84 14.17 -2.68
CA PRO A 80 -1.99 14.24 -1.23
C PRO A 80 -3.43 14.51 -0.76
N ARG A 81 -4.21 15.23 -1.58
CA ARG A 81 -5.61 15.54 -1.30
C ARG A 81 -6.51 14.31 -1.44
N ASP A 82 -6.29 13.50 -2.47
CA ASP A 82 -7.09 12.32 -2.76
C ASP A 82 -6.80 11.22 -1.75
N VAL A 83 -5.53 11.01 -1.40
CA VAL A 83 -5.11 10.08 -0.35
C VAL A 83 -5.64 10.51 1.02
N ALA A 84 -5.60 11.81 1.35
CA ALA A 84 -6.19 12.31 2.60
C ALA A 84 -7.71 12.10 2.66
N LYS A 85 -8.40 12.22 1.53
CA LYS A 85 -9.83 11.91 1.43
C LYS A 85 -10.07 10.42 1.67
N GLN A 86 -9.29 9.53 1.05
CA GLN A 86 -9.37 8.08 1.28
C GLN A 86 -9.16 7.72 2.76
N PHE A 87 -8.19 8.34 3.42
CA PHE A 87 -7.97 8.15 4.86
C PHE A 87 -9.20 8.53 5.69
N LYS A 88 -9.81 9.67 5.37
CA LYS A 88 -11.03 10.12 6.06
C LYS A 88 -12.20 9.18 5.80
N ASP A 89 -12.42 8.79 4.55
CA ASP A 89 -13.52 7.91 4.15
C ASP A 89 -13.40 6.51 4.79
N GLN A 90 -12.18 6.07 5.10
CA GLN A 90 -11.86 4.80 5.78
C GLN A 90 -11.77 4.92 7.31
N GLY A 91 -11.95 6.10 7.90
CA GLY A 91 -11.79 6.32 9.34
C GLY A 91 -10.35 6.13 9.84
N LEU A 92 -9.36 6.25 8.94
CA LEU A 92 -7.94 6.11 9.25
C LEU A 92 -7.35 7.44 9.71
N VAL A 93 -6.67 7.42 10.86
CA VAL A 93 -5.93 8.57 11.40
C VAL A 93 -4.48 8.18 11.70
N ILE A 94 -3.57 9.12 11.43
CA ILE A 94 -2.17 8.95 11.81
C ILE A 94 -2.08 9.06 13.33
N ALA A 95 -1.39 8.12 13.98
CA ALA A 95 -1.20 8.12 15.43
C ALA A 95 -0.65 9.48 15.92
N GLY A 96 -1.32 10.07 16.92
CA GLY A 96 -0.94 11.37 17.49
C GLY A 96 -1.32 12.61 16.66
N HIS A 97 -1.98 12.45 15.51
CA HIS A 97 -2.41 13.55 14.65
C HIS A 97 -3.93 13.60 14.52
N ARG A 98 -4.49 14.82 14.53
CA ARG A 98 -5.92 15.02 14.24
C ARG A 98 -6.20 14.78 12.76
N GLU A 99 -7.43 14.40 12.40
CA GLU A 99 -7.85 14.19 11.01
C GLU A 99 -7.49 15.35 10.08
N THR A 100 -7.61 16.59 10.58
CA THR A 100 -7.28 17.80 9.81
C THR A 100 -5.78 17.98 9.55
N SER A 101 -4.89 17.39 10.35
CA SER A 101 -3.44 17.49 10.16
C SER A 101 -2.87 16.42 9.23
N VAL A 102 -3.60 15.33 8.97
CA VAL A 102 -3.15 14.23 8.08
C VAL A 102 -2.78 14.77 6.69
N TYR A 103 -3.61 15.64 6.12
CA TYR A 103 -3.33 16.26 4.82
C TYR A 103 -2.01 17.07 4.80
N LYS A 104 -1.70 17.79 5.88
CA LYS A 104 -0.47 18.61 5.95
C LYS A 104 0.78 17.73 5.91
N GLU A 105 0.73 16.59 6.58
CA GLU A 105 1.84 15.63 6.62
C GLU A 105 2.01 14.94 5.26
N LEU A 106 0.92 14.44 4.68
CA LEU A 106 0.93 13.81 3.35
C LEU A 106 1.44 14.77 2.25
N LYS A 107 1.08 16.06 2.32
CA LYS A 107 1.55 17.08 1.39
C LYS A 107 3.06 17.28 1.43
N LYS A 108 3.71 17.03 2.57
CA LYS A 108 5.17 17.13 2.71
C LYS A 108 5.87 15.89 2.16
N ILE A 109 5.29 14.71 2.36
CA ILE A 109 5.93 13.42 2.06
C ILE A 109 5.72 12.99 0.61
N ILE A 110 4.50 13.07 0.08
CA ILE A 110 4.18 12.48 -1.24
C ILE A 110 4.92 13.17 -2.39
N PRO A 111 4.93 14.52 -2.52
CA PRO A 111 5.59 15.17 -3.66
C PRO A 111 7.12 15.05 -3.62
N THR A 112 7.70 14.96 -2.41
CA THR A 112 9.15 14.77 -2.22
C THR A 112 9.54 13.34 -2.54
N ALA A 113 8.78 12.35 -2.08
CA ALA A 113 8.96 10.94 -2.40
C ALA A 113 8.79 10.66 -3.91
N ALA A 114 7.77 11.23 -4.56
CA ALA A 114 7.54 11.07 -6.00
C ALA A 114 8.71 11.64 -6.81
N ALA A 115 9.12 12.88 -6.53
CA ALA A 115 10.24 13.52 -7.21
C ALA A 115 11.54 12.73 -7.06
N PHE A 116 11.81 12.25 -5.84
CA PHE A 116 12.99 11.45 -5.55
C PHE A 116 12.94 10.10 -6.25
N GLY A 117 11.82 9.38 -6.18
CA GLY A 117 11.62 8.10 -6.87
C GLY A 117 11.79 8.21 -8.37
N GLY A 118 11.20 9.23 -9.00
CA GLY A 118 11.39 9.50 -10.43
C GLY A 118 12.86 9.79 -10.79
N ALA A 119 13.55 10.59 -9.98
CA ALA A 119 14.97 10.88 -10.18
C ALA A 119 15.85 9.63 -9.99
N THR A 120 15.60 8.80 -8.98
CA THR A 120 16.36 7.57 -8.73
C THR A 120 16.18 6.55 -9.86
N ILE A 121 14.95 6.36 -10.36
CA ILE A 121 14.69 5.49 -11.52
C ILE A 121 15.43 6.01 -12.75
N GLY A 122 15.40 7.32 -12.99
CA GLY A 122 16.16 7.96 -14.07
C GLY A 122 17.68 7.73 -13.94
N ALA A 123 18.22 7.89 -12.73
CA ALA A 123 19.64 7.67 -12.44
C ALA A 123 20.05 6.22 -12.70
N LEU A 124 19.26 5.25 -12.24
CA LEU A 124 19.50 3.82 -12.47
C LEU A 124 19.50 3.48 -13.95
N SER A 125 18.58 4.06 -14.73
CA SER A 125 18.55 3.85 -16.18
C SER A 125 19.83 4.36 -16.83
N VAL A 126 20.26 5.59 -16.51
CA VAL A 126 21.49 6.20 -17.07
C VAL A 126 22.72 5.38 -16.72
N VAL A 127 22.85 4.95 -15.46
CA VAL A 127 23.97 4.11 -15.01
C VAL A 127 23.98 2.79 -15.76
N SER A 128 22.83 2.13 -15.89
CA SER A 128 22.71 0.87 -16.62
C SER A 128 23.05 1.02 -18.11
N ASP A 129 22.70 2.14 -18.74
CA ASP A 129 23.06 2.43 -20.13
C ASP A 129 24.59 2.61 -20.27
N MET A 130 25.24 3.27 -19.30
CA MET A 130 26.71 3.48 -19.31
C MET A 130 27.52 2.20 -19.12
N PHE A 131 27.00 1.23 -18.35
CA PHE A 131 27.65 -0.06 -18.12
C PHE A 131 27.53 -1.01 -19.32
N GLY A 132 26.76 -0.66 -20.36
CA GLY A 132 26.64 -1.49 -21.56
C GLY A 132 26.01 -2.86 -21.28
N CYS A 133 25.00 -2.90 -20.40
CA CYS A 133 24.23 -4.13 -20.19
C CYS A 133 23.68 -4.67 -21.52
N LEU A 134 23.44 -5.98 -21.61
CA LEU A 134 22.96 -6.68 -22.83
C LEU A 134 21.56 -6.23 -23.34
N GLY A 135 21.01 -5.15 -22.78
CA GLY A 135 19.80 -4.45 -23.18
C GLY A 135 19.79 -3.03 -22.61
N SER A 136 18.83 -2.20 -23.03
CA SER A 136 18.67 -0.86 -22.47
C SER A 136 18.36 -0.91 -20.97
N GLY A 137 18.88 0.02 -20.18
CA GLY A 137 18.62 0.10 -18.74
C GLY A 137 17.13 0.18 -18.44
N THR A 138 16.38 0.90 -19.28
CA THR A 138 14.92 1.01 -19.17
C THR A 138 14.23 -0.35 -19.33
N SER A 139 14.61 -1.18 -20.31
CA SER A 139 13.98 -2.49 -20.51
C SER A 139 14.23 -3.46 -19.36
N ILE A 140 15.42 -3.42 -18.77
CA ILE A 140 15.79 -4.26 -17.62
C ILE A 140 14.97 -3.83 -16.40
N LEU A 141 14.87 -2.52 -16.14
CA LEU A 141 14.07 -1.98 -15.03
C LEU A 141 12.59 -2.31 -15.19
N MET A 142 12.03 -2.22 -16.40
CA MET A 142 10.64 -2.60 -16.67
C MET A 142 10.39 -4.09 -16.41
N ALA A 143 11.30 -4.97 -16.84
CA ALA A 143 11.20 -6.40 -16.57
C ALA A 143 11.27 -6.69 -15.07
N ALA A 144 12.25 -6.13 -14.37
CA ALA A 144 12.45 -6.34 -12.94
C ALA A 144 11.26 -5.82 -12.11
N THR A 145 10.77 -4.61 -12.41
CA THR A 145 9.60 -4.03 -11.71
C THR A 145 8.32 -4.82 -11.98
N THR A 146 8.12 -5.30 -13.21
CA THR A 146 6.96 -6.15 -13.55
C THR A 146 7.01 -7.46 -12.77
N ILE A 147 8.15 -8.16 -12.79
CA ILE A 147 8.32 -9.42 -12.04
C ILE A 147 8.13 -9.19 -10.55
N TYR A 148 8.75 -8.14 -9.99
CA TYR A 148 8.61 -7.83 -8.57
C TYR A 148 7.18 -7.47 -8.19
N SER A 149 6.46 -6.71 -9.04
CA SER A 149 5.05 -6.39 -8.83
C SER A 149 4.18 -7.64 -8.82
N TYR A 150 4.37 -8.58 -9.76
CA TYR A 150 3.65 -9.85 -9.76
C TYR A 150 4.00 -10.70 -8.54
N TYR A 151 5.28 -10.76 -8.18
CA TYR A 151 5.73 -11.45 -6.97
C TYR A 151 5.12 -10.83 -5.71
N GLU A 152 5.04 -9.51 -5.59
CA GLU A 152 4.44 -8.83 -4.45
C GLU A 152 2.93 -9.04 -4.40
N MET A 153 2.23 -9.05 -5.54
CA MET A 153 0.82 -9.39 -5.63
C MET A 153 0.57 -10.83 -5.20
N ALA A 154 1.30 -11.78 -5.77
CA ALA A 154 1.21 -13.19 -5.40
C ALA A 154 1.60 -13.41 -3.93
N ALA A 155 2.64 -12.75 -3.43
CA ALA A 155 3.01 -12.81 -2.03
C ALA A 155 1.90 -12.23 -1.16
N LYS A 156 1.29 -11.09 -1.50
CA LYS A 156 0.15 -10.54 -0.75
C LYS A 156 -1.06 -11.47 -0.76
N GLU A 157 -1.31 -12.17 -1.85
CA GLU A 157 -2.41 -13.15 -1.98
C GLU A 157 -2.12 -14.47 -1.26
N GLU A 158 -0.92 -15.04 -1.41
CA GLU A 158 -0.49 -16.31 -0.83
C GLU A 158 -0.09 -16.19 0.65
N THR A 159 0.55 -15.08 1.04
CA THR A 159 0.87 -14.79 2.46
C THR A 159 -0.23 -14.03 3.18
N GLY A 160 -1.22 -13.49 2.45
CA GLY A 160 -2.49 -13.00 2.97
C GLY A 160 -2.38 -12.10 4.20
N TRP A 161 -1.29 -11.33 4.38
CA TRP A 161 -0.98 -10.51 5.57
C TRP A 161 -1.69 -10.96 6.86
N GLY A 162 -1.57 -12.27 7.14
CA GLY A 162 -2.14 -12.92 8.29
C GLY A 162 -3.59 -12.60 8.61
N GLU A 163 -4.50 -12.42 7.65
CA GLU A 163 -5.95 -12.37 7.92
C GLU A 163 -6.69 -13.33 6.98
N PHE A 164 -7.25 -14.39 7.56
CA PHE A 164 -8.02 -15.41 6.83
C PHE A 164 -9.48 -15.31 7.23
N GLU A 165 -10.36 -15.21 6.23
CA GLU A 165 -11.80 -15.41 6.42
C GLU A 165 -12.13 -16.88 6.20
N ILE A 166 -12.28 -17.60 7.30
CA ILE A 166 -12.68 -19.01 7.26
C ILE A 166 -14.21 -19.05 7.29
N ILE A 167 -14.81 -19.42 6.17
CA ILE A 167 -16.26 -19.59 6.07
C ILE A 167 -16.64 -20.95 6.66
N ILE A 168 -17.31 -20.94 7.81
CA ILE A 168 -17.80 -22.14 8.49
C ILE A 168 -19.30 -22.27 8.18
N LYS A 169 -19.68 -23.33 7.47
CA LYS A 169 -21.09 -23.60 7.16
C LYS A 169 -21.60 -24.77 8.00
N ILE A 170 -22.53 -24.47 8.89
CA ILE A 170 -23.16 -25.43 9.79
C ILE A 170 -24.44 -25.93 9.14
N PHE A 171 -24.51 -27.23 8.89
CA PHE A 171 -25.71 -27.91 8.42
C PHE A 171 -26.42 -28.57 9.59
N PHE A 172 -27.71 -28.27 9.74
CA PHE A 172 -28.55 -28.94 10.73
C PHE A 172 -29.05 -30.28 10.20
N HIS A 173 -29.44 -31.16 11.13
CA HIS A 173 -29.99 -32.46 10.78
C HIS A 173 -31.26 -32.29 9.95
N THR A 174 -31.40 -33.09 8.88
CA THR A 174 -32.47 -32.96 7.89
C THR A 174 -33.88 -33.07 8.50
N GLU A 175 -34.02 -33.81 9.60
CA GLU A 175 -35.30 -33.92 10.31
C GLU A 175 -35.73 -32.62 10.99
N GLY A 176 -34.77 -31.75 11.35
CA GLY A 176 -35.05 -30.46 11.98
C GLY A 176 -35.63 -29.42 11.02
N GLY A 177 -35.42 -29.58 9.71
CA GLY A 177 -35.97 -28.68 8.68
C GLY A 177 -35.35 -27.27 8.64
N GLU A 178 -34.30 -27.01 9.41
CA GLU A 178 -33.65 -25.70 9.48
C GLU A 178 -32.66 -25.44 8.33
N LYS A 179 -32.54 -24.17 7.93
CA LYS A 179 -31.55 -23.74 6.94
C LYS A 179 -30.15 -23.76 7.53
N ASN A 180 -29.15 -23.99 6.69
CA ASN A 180 -27.75 -23.90 7.12
C ASN A 180 -27.39 -22.47 7.56
N VAL A 181 -26.54 -22.39 8.58
CA VAL A 181 -25.97 -21.13 9.07
C VAL A 181 -24.55 -21.03 8.56
N THR A 182 -24.18 -19.87 8.04
CA THR A 182 -22.81 -19.59 7.60
C THR A 182 -22.20 -18.56 8.53
N LEU A 183 -21.12 -18.92 9.18
CA LEU A 183 -20.32 -18.08 10.07
C LEU A 183 -19.01 -17.72 9.38
N ILE A 184 -18.50 -16.54 9.64
CA ILE A 184 -17.18 -16.11 9.15
C ILE A 184 -16.25 -16.02 10.35
N HIS A 185 -15.28 -16.92 10.40
CA HIS A 185 -14.26 -16.95 11.43
C HIS A 185 -12.99 -16.27 10.89
N HIS A 186 -12.67 -15.10 11.45
CA HIS A 186 -11.47 -14.37 11.07
C HIS A 186 -10.28 -14.89 11.88
N LEU A 187 -9.31 -15.50 11.21
CA LEU A 187 -8.05 -15.92 11.81
C LEU A 187 -6.98 -14.89 11.50
N LYS A 188 -6.37 -14.30 12.53
CA LYS A 188 -5.24 -13.39 12.34
C LYS A 188 -3.91 -14.01 12.77
N LEU A 189 -2.92 -14.08 11.87
CA LEU A 189 -1.61 -14.71 12.12
C LEU A 189 -0.55 -13.74 12.68
N HIS A 190 -0.86 -12.44 12.80
CA HIS A 190 0.09 -11.46 13.34
C HIS A 190 -0.17 -11.18 14.83
N PRO A 191 0.90 -11.02 15.64
CA PRO A 191 0.73 -10.61 17.03
C PRO A 191 0.17 -9.18 17.08
N TYR A 192 -0.94 -8.99 17.78
CA TYR A 192 -1.62 -7.70 17.91
C TYR A 192 -0.79 -6.58 18.60
N ASN A 193 0.45 -6.87 19.00
CA ASN A 193 1.34 -5.95 19.72
C ASN A 193 2.85 -6.22 19.48
N GLY A 194 3.24 -6.88 18.38
CA GLY A 194 4.66 -7.14 18.09
C GLY A 194 5.36 -8.15 19.02
N LEU A 195 4.62 -8.79 19.93
CA LEU A 195 5.12 -9.91 20.74
C LEU A 195 4.99 -11.21 19.92
N VAL A 196 6.08 -11.63 19.30
CA VAL A 196 6.17 -12.93 18.64
C VAL A 196 6.03 -14.03 19.70
N SER A 197 5.01 -14.88 19.58
CA SER A 197 4.96 -16.13 20.35
C SER A 197 6.20 -16.96 19.97
N MET A 198 7.09 -17.22 20.94
CA MET A 198 8.37 -17.89 20.72
C MET A 198 8.25 -19.30 20.11
N ASP A 199 7.05 -19.89 20.11
CA ASP A 199 6.79 -21.26 19.68
C ASP A 199 6.11 -21.36 18.30
N GLY A 200 5.91 -20.23 17.61
CA GLY A 200 5.33 -20.19 16.25
C GLY A 200 3.87 -20.66 16.11
N LYS A 201 3.24 -21.10 17.21
CA LYS A 201 1.84 -21.52 17.23
C LYS A 201 0.92 -20.31 17.46
N VAL A 202 0.06 -20.01 16.48
CA VAL A 202 -1.01 -19.02 16.60
C VAL A 202 -2.33 -19.76 16.85
N GLU A 203 -3.02 -19.41 17.92
CA GLU A 203 -4.33 -19.96 18.26
C GLU A 203 -5.36 -18.82 18.38
N SER A 204 -6.46 -18.95 17.65
CA SER A 204 -7.60 -18.03 17.73
C SER A 204 -8.84 -18.84 18.11
N VAL A 205 -9.35 -18.59 19.32
CA VAL A 205 -10.57 -19.23 19.82
C VAL A 205 -11.64 -18.15 19.94
N ARG A 206 -12.78 -18.35 19.28
CA ARG A 206 -13.95 -17.48 19.36
C ARG A 206 -15.14 -18.30 19.84
N TYR A 207 -15.86 -17.78 20.82
CA TYR A 207 -17.16 -18.31 21.23
C TYR A 207 -18.25 -17.61 20.41
N ASP A 208 -19.08 -18.40 19.73
CA ASP A 208 -20.25 -17.92 19.00
C ASP A 208 -21.48 -18.66 19.54
N GLU A 209 -22.57 -17.92 19.80
CA GLU A 209 -23.85 -18.47 20.25
C GLU A 209 -24.86 -18.45 19.10
N ILE A 210 -25.52 -19.59 18.85
CA ILE A 210 -26.57 -19.71 17.83
C ILE A 210 -27.92 -19.79 18.55
N VAL A 211 -28.65 -18.67 18.54
CA VAL A 211 -29.96 -18.55 19.15
C VAL A 211 -31.05 -18.79 18.11
N PHE A 212 -31.88 -19.81 18.32
CA PHE A 212 -33.07 -20.05 17.50
C PHE A 212 -34.27 -19.32 18.11
N ASN A 213 -34.69 -18.21 17.50
CA ASN A 213 -35.85 -17.44 18.00
C ASN A 213 -37.19 -18.16 17.72
N GLU A 214 -37.32 -18.75 16.54
CA GLU A 214 -38.52 -19.49 16.11
C GLU A 214 -38.11 -20.78 15.38
N PRO A 215 -37.58 -21.79 16.12
CA PRO A 215 -37.18 -23.05 15.49
C PRO A 215 -38.41 -23.77 14.92
N THR A 216 -38.21 -24.50 13.82
CA THR A 216 -39.20 -25.43 13.28
C THR A 216 -39.68 -26.41 14.37
N GLU A 217 -40.97 -26.78 14.40
CA GLU A 217 -41.54 -27.66 15.45
C GLU A 217 -40.74 -28.95 15.66
N LYS A 218 -40.20 -29.52 14.57
CA LYS A 218 -39.35 -30.72 14.61
C LYS A 218 -38.00 -30.46 15.29
N MET A 219 -37.37 -29.32 14.99
CA MET A 219 -36.11 -28.89 15.63
C MET A 219 -36.34 -28.61 17.12
N PHE A 220 -37.43 -27.93 17.45
CA PHE A 220 -37.81 -27.67 18.84
C PHE A 220 -38.01 -28.97 19.61
N ALA A 221 -38.78 -29.92 19.05
CA ALA A 221 -38.99 -31.24 19.64
C ALA A 221 -37.67 -31.99 19.82
N LEU A 222 -36.76 -31.96 18.84
CA LEU A 222 -35.44 -32.58 18.93
C LEU A 222 -34.56 -31.97 20.03
N LEU A 223 -34.48 -30.64 20.11
CA LEU A 223 -33.69 -29.91 21.10
C LEU A 223 -34.20 -30.10 22.54
N THR A 224 -35.51 -30.24 22.71
CA THR A 224 -36.16 -30.45 24.01
C THR A 224 -36.25 -31.92 24.43
N LYS A 225 -36.07 -32.89 23.51
CA LYS A 225 -36.21 -34.33 23.78
C LYS A 225 -35.18 -34.88 24.78
N GLN A 226 -33.98 -34.33 24.74
CA GLN A 226 -32.94 -34.51 25.75
C GLN A 226 -32.31 -33.14 25.97
N PRO A 227 -32.62 -32.43 27.06
CA PRO A 227 -31.95 -31.16 27.34
C PRO A 227 -30.46 -31.46 27.50
N GLY A 228 -29.67 -31.14 26.47
CA GLY A 228 -28.22 -31.21 26.53
C GLY A 228 -27.76 -30.34 27.68
N SER A 229 -26.91 -30.92 28.56
CA SER A 229 -26.28 -30.31 29.74
C SER A 229 -26.86 -28.94 30.08
N LEU A 230 -27.89 -28.90 30.93
CA LEU A 230 -28.23 -27.67 31.65
C LEU A 230 -26.91 -27.07 32.13
N LEU A 231 -26.61 -25.83 31.73
CA LEU A 231 -25.42 -25.11 32.20
C LEU A 231 -25.31 -25.36 33.70
N ASP A 232 -24.26 -26.09 34.11
CA ASP A 232 -23.98 -26.37 35.52
C ASP A 232 -24.11 -25.04 36.27
N ASP A 233 -24.74 -25.03 37.44
CA ASP A 233 -24.97 -23.78 38.18
C ASP A 233 -23.63 -23.03 38.43
N LYS A 234 -22.53 -23.78 38.46
CA LYS A 234 -21.15 -23.26 38.49
C LYS A 234 -20.73 -22.47 37.26
N LEU A 235 -21.23 -22.82 36.07
CA LEU A 235 -20.95 -22.07 34.84
C LEU A 235 -21.77 -20.78 34.79
N LYS A 236 -23.04 -20.83 35.21
CA LYS A 236 -23.90 -19.63 35.32
C LYS A 236 -23.40 -18.63 36.35
N SER A 237 -22.77 -19.11 37.42
CA SER A 237 -22.14 -18.23 38.41
C SER A 237 -20.84 -17.62 37.86
N ARG A 238 -20.00 -18.40 37.14
CA ARG A 238 -18.82 -17.86 36.46
C ARG A 238 -19.18 -16.82 35.40
N GLU A 239 -20.21 -17.05 34.60
CA GLU A 239 -20.67 -16.09 33.58
C GLU A 239 -21.10 -14.77 34.22
N ARG A 240 -21.86 -14.82 35.33
CA ARG A 240 -22.21 -13.61 36.09
C ARG A 240 -20.99 -12.90 36.66
N GLU A 241 -20.01 -13.64 37.16
CA GLU A 241 -18.77 -13.06 37.69
C GLU A 241 -17.93 -12.39 36.58
N GLU A 242 -17.85 -12.99 35.40
CA GLU A 242 -17.16 -12.39 34.25
C GLU A 242 -17.91 -11.15 33.71
N LEU A 243 -19.24 -11.18 33.67
CA LEU A 243 -20.04 -9.99 33.32
C LEU A 243 -19.81 -8.84 34.31
N ASP A 244 -19.72 -9.13 35.60
CA ASP A 244 -19.44 -8.12 36.64
C ASP A 244 -18.01 -7.55 36.51
N ARG A 245 -17.02 -8.39 36.20
CA ARG A 245 -15.64 -7.95 35.90
C ARG A 245 -15.60 -7.04 34.68
N ILE A 246 -16.31 -7.39 33.61
CA ILE A 246 -16.38 -6.59 32.39
C ILE A 246 -17.04 -5.24 32.67
N ALA A 247 -18.16 -5.22 33.41
CA ALA A 247 -18.83 -3.99 33.81
C ALA A 247 -17.90 -3.07 34.61
N LYS A 248 -17.18 -3.62 35.59
CA LYS A 248 -16.21 -2.87 36.38
C LYS A 248 -15.05 -2.32 35.54
N ALA A 249 -14.54 -3.11 34.59
CA ALA A 249 -13.49 -2.65 33.68
C ALA A 249 -13.97 -1.50 32.76
N ILE A 250 -15.24 -1.55 32.31
CA ILE A 250 -15.85 -0.48 31.54
C ILE A 250 -15.95 0.81 32.37
N ASP A 251 -16.34 0.72 33.63
CA ASP A 251 -16.40 1.88 34.54
C ASP A 251 -15.01 2.50 34.76
N ASP A 252 -13.99 1.67 35.04
CA ASP A 252 -12.60 2.13 35.19
C ASP A 252 -12.08 2.84 33.93
N ILE A 253 -12.38 2.28 32.74
CA ILE A 253 -12.01 2.90 31.45
C ILE A 253 -12.74 4.23 31.27
N THR A 254 -14.02 4.29 31.63
CA THR A 254 -14.84 5.50 31.51
C THR A 254 -14.32 6.60 32.42
N GLU A 255 -13.93 6.27 33.65
CA GLU A 255 -13.33 7.21 34.60
C GLU A 255 -11.98 7.73 34.11
N LYS A 256 -11.09 6.84 33.64
CA LYS A 256 -9.81 7.23 33.04
C LYS A 256 -10.00 8.15 31.83
N THR A 257 -10.95 7.82 30.96
CA THR A 257 -11.27 8.62 29.77
C THR A 257 -11.74 10.02 30.17
N LYS A 258 -12.53 10.14 31.25
CA LYS A 258 -12.99 11.42 31.78
C LYS A 258 -11.84 12.25 32.34
N THR A 259 -10.96 11.66 33.14
CA THR A 259 -9.78 12.33 33.71
C THR A 259 -8.85 12.84 32.61
N SER A 260 -8.52 11.99 31.62
CA SER A 260 -7.71 12.41 30.48
C SER A 260 -8.37 13.53 29.67
N THR A 261 -9.70 13.49 29.50
CA THR A 261 -10.44 14.58 28.82
C THR A 261 -10.34 15.91 29.56
N GLU A 262 -10.37 15.89 30.90
CA GLU A 262 -10.20 17.09 31.74
C GLU A 262 -8.77 17.65 31.68
N GLU A 263 -7.76 16.79 31.68
CA GLU A 263 -6.36 17.17 31.47
C GLU A 263 -6.17 17.82 30.09
N PHE A 264 -6.72 17.23 29.02
CA PHE A 264 -6.68 17.82 27.69
C PHE A 264 -7.33 19.20 27.64
N LYS A 265 -8.45 19.41 28.34
CA LYS A 265 -9.09 20.74 28.43
C LYS A 265 -8.23 21.76 29.18
N LYS A 266 -7.50 21.36 30.22
CA LYS A 266 -6.58 22.25 30.95
C LYS A 266 -5.41 22.65 30.05
N LEU A 267 -4.79 21.69 29.38
CA LEU A 267 -3.69 21.92 28.44
C LEU A 267 -4.10 22.81 27.27
N ASP A 268 -5.30 22.67 26.73
CA ASP A 268 -5.77 23.51 25.61
C ASP A 268 -6.01 24.97 26.07
N LYS A 269 -6.48 25.18 27.31
CA LYS A 269 -6.60 26.53 27.91
C LYS A 269 -5.23 27.18 28.14
N GLU A 270 -4.28 26.42 28.67
CA GLU A 270 -2.91 26.91 28.88
C GLU A 270 -2.24 27.27 27.55
N ARG A 271 -2.41 26.42 26.53
CA ARG A 271 -1.96 26.69 25.17
C ARG A 271 -2.60 27.96 24.60
N GLN A 272 -3.90 28.18 24.79
CA GLN A 272 -4.57 29.41 24.33
C GLN A 272 -3.99 30.67 25.01
N SER A 273 -3.74 30.62 26.32
CA SER A 273 -3.16 31.75 27.05
C SER A 273 -1.74 32.11 26.60
N LEU A 274 -0.94 31.12 26.18
CA LEU A 274 0.42 31.32 25.65
C LEU A 274 0.44 31.88 24.22
N VAL A 275 -0.67 31.75 23.48
CA VAL A 275 -0.79 32.27 22.10
C VAL A 275 -1.33 33.71 22.09
N GLU A 276 -2.01 34.13 23.16
CA GLU A 276 -2.54 35.49 23.33
C GLU A 276 -1.57 36.46 24.03
N MET A 277 -0.43 35.98 24.54
CA MET A 277 0.70 36.79 25.05
C MET A 277 1.72 37.08 23.95
#